data_AF-A0A3C1S3J3-F1
#
_entry.id   AF-A0A3C1S3J3-F1
#
_cell.length_a   1.000
_cell.length_b   1.000
_cell.length_c   1.000
_cell.angle_alpha   90.00
_cell.angle_beta   90.00
_cell.angle_gamma   90.00
#
_symmetry.space_group_name_H-M   'P 1'
#
loop_
_entity.id
_entity.type
_entity.pdbx_description
1 polymer ?
#
loop_
_entity_poly.entity_id
_entity_poly.type
_entity_poly.pdbx_seq_one_letter_code
_entity_poly.pdbx_strand_id
1 'polypeptide(L)' 'MAIKEMSFLEHLEELRWHLVRSFIAVFIAGIFIFANINFVFENILLAHLRPDFSTYIFFCKTFTS' A
#
# COMPACT_ATOMS: atom_id res chain seq x y z
N MET A 1 23.98 -27.28 -11.24
CA MET A 1 23.69 -25.85 -10.99
C MET A 1 23.95 -25.14 -12.31
N ALA A 2 22.95 -25.08 -13.19
CA ALA A 2 23.08 -24.35 -14.45
C ALA A 2 22.44 -22.98 -14.20
N ILE A 3 23.27 -21.94 -14.17
CA ILE A 3 22.78 -20.56 -14.22
C ILE A 3 22.13 -20.45 -15.60
N LYS A 4 20.80 -20.34 -15.66
CA LYS A 4 20.08 -20.06 -16.89
C LYS A 4 20.44 -18.62 -17.24
N GLU A 5 21.48 -18.45 -18.05
CA GLU A 5 21.85 -17.18 -18.66
C GLU A 5 20.69 -16.78 -19.59
N MET A 6 19.75 -16.00 -19.05
CA MET A 6 18.60 -15.53 -19.79
C MET A 6 19.08 -14.37 -20.66
N SER A 7 18.83 -14.45 -21.97
CA SER A 7 19.15 -13.36 -22.89
C SER A 7 18.42 -12.08 -22.45
N PHE A 8 19.01 -10.89 -22.66
CA PHE A 8 18.36 -9.60 -22.33
C PHE A 8 16.93 -9.49 -22.88
N LEU A 9 16.65 -10.12 -24.03
CA LEU A 9 15.31 -10.15 -24.62
C LEU A 9 14.35 -11.08 -23.85
N GLU A 10 14.80 -12.23 -23.33
CA GLU A 10 14.00 -13.07 -22.44
C GLU A 10 13.69 -12.37 -21.11
N HIS A 11 14.63 -11.59 -20.56
CA HIS A 11 14.40 -10.82 -19.33
C HIS A 11 13.28 -9.77 -19.49
N LEU A 12 13.23 -9.10 -20.66
CA LEU A 12 12.18 -8.12 -20.97
C LEU A 12 10.80 -8.78 -21.20
N GLU A 13 10.77 -10.01 -21.71
CA GLU A 13 9.51 -10.74 -21.91
C GLU A 13 8.88 -11.16 -20.57
N GLU A 14 9.69 -11.70 -19.66
CA GLU A 14 9.25 -12.08 -18.32
C GLU A 14 8.80 -10.84 -17.52
N LEU A 15 9.55 -9.72 -17.59
CA LEU A 15 9.21 -8.47 -16.92
C LEU A 15 7.81 -7.94 -17.32
N ARG A 16 7.41 -8.05 -18.59
CA ARG A 16 6.09 -7.57 -19.04
C ARG A 16 4.95 -8.36 -18.41
N TRP A 17 5.09 -9.68 -18.32
CA TRP A 17 4.09 -10.52 -17.67
C TRP A 17 3.99 -10.23 -16.17
N HIS A 18 5.13 -10.00 -15.52
CA HIS A 18 5.16 -9.55 -14.12
C HIS A 18 4.52 -8.17 -13.92
N LEU A 19 4.77 -7.23 -14.85
CA LEU A 19 4.21 -5.88 -14.78
C LEU A 19 2.69 -5.90 -14.91
N VAL A 20 2.15 -6.64 -15.89
CA VAL A 20 0.69 -6.78 -16.06
C VAL A 20 0.06 -7.46 -14.85
N ARG A 21 0.65 -8.54 -14.33
CA ARG A 21 0.14 -9.24 -13.15
C ARG A 21 0.16 -8.36 -11.89
N SER A 22 1.24 -7.61 -11.68
CA SER A 22 1.37 -6.67 -10.56
C SER A 22 0.35 -5.53 -10.69
N PHE A 23 0.21 -4.98 -11.89
CA PHE A 23 -0.77 -3.93 -12.16
C PHE A 23 -2.20 -4.41 -11.87
N ILE A 24 -2.57 -5.60 -12.32
CA ILE A 24 -3.88 -6.20 -12.02
C ILE A 24 -4.08 -6.38 -10.52
N ALA A 25 -3.07 -6.87 -9.79
CA ALA A 25 -3.16 -7.04 -8.33
C ALA A 25 -3.40 -5.70 -7.61
N VAL A 26 -2.66 -4.65 -7.99
CA VAL A 26 -2.83 -3.30 -7.43
C VAL A 26 -4.19 -2.71 -7.81
N PHE A 27 -4.65 -2.93 -9.04
CA PHE A 27 -5.93 -2.42 -9.51
C PHE A 27 -7.10 -3.04 -8.75
N ILE A 28 -7.08 -4.37 -8.55
CA ILE A 28 -8.08 -5.09 -7.75
C ILE A 28 -8.04 -4.63 -6.29
N ALA A 29 -6.86 -4.50 -5.69
CA ALA A 29 -6.71 -3.98 -4.34
C ALA A 29 -7.29 -2.55 -4.23
N GLY A 30 -7.02 -1.69 -5.21
CA GLY A 30 -7.58 -0.35 -5.32
C GLY A 30 -9.11 -0.35 -5.36
N ILE A 31 -9.73 -1.23 -6.17
CA ILE A 31 -11.19 -1.37 -6.23
C ILE A 31 -11.77 -1.80 -4.88
N PHE A 32 -11.14 -2.77 -4.19
CA PHE A 32 -11.59 -3.23 -2.87
C PHE A 32 -11.53 -2.11 -1.81
N ILE A 33 -10.45 -1.34 -1.84
CA ILE A 33 -10.24 -0.18 -0.96
C ILE A 33 -11.28 0.90 -1.26
N PHE A 34 -11.55 1.18 -2.53
CA PHE A 34 -12.51 2.20 -2.95
C PHE A 34 -13.97 1.78 -2.69
N ALA A 35 -14.29 0.49 -2.79
CA ALA A 35 -15.60 -0.02 -2.40
C ALA A 35 -15.88 0.16 -0.90
N ASN A 36 -14.84 0.11 -0.05
CA ASN A 36 -14.92 0.28 1.40
C ASN A 36 -14.34 1.62 1.84
N ILE A 37 -14.58 2.67 1.05
CA ILE A 37 -13.94 3.97 1.25
C ILE A 37 -14.18 4.54 2.66
N ASN A 38 -15.38 4.37 3.23
CA ASN A 38 -15.68 4.84 4.59
C ASN A 38 -14.79 4.14 5.64
N PHE A 39 -14.62 2.82 5.54
CA PHE A 39 -13.76 2.06 6.46
C PHE A 39 -12.28 2.41 6.28
N VAL A 40 -11.81 2.55 5.04
CA VAL A 40 -10.41 2.91 4.75
C VAL A 40 -10.11 4.34 5.19
N PHE A 41 -11.01 5.29 4.90
CA PHE A 41 -10.87 6.67 5.33
C PHE A 41 -10.92 6.75 6.85
N GLU A 42 -11.87 6.13 7.53
CA GLU A 42 -11.96 6.21 8.99
C GLU A 42 -10.83 5.45 9.71
N ASN A 43 -10.48 4.23 9.28
CA ASN A 43 -9.60 3.31 10.02
C ASN A 43 -8.14 3.29 9.55
N ILE A 44 -7.82 3.73 8.32
CA ILE A 44 -6.44 3.70 7.78
C ILE A 44 -5.91 5.12 7.56
N LEU A 45 -6.68 5.97 6.88
CA LEU A 45 -6.26 7.33 6.50
C LEU A 45 -6.46 8.36 7.64
N LEU A 46 -7.66 8.43 8.21
CA LEU A 46 -8.03 9.28 9.34
C LEU A 46 -7.75 8.60 10.68
N ALA A 47 -7.23 7.38 10.70
CA ALA A 47 -6.85 6.69 11.94
C ALA A 47 -5.90 7.54 12.79
N HIS A 48 -4.92 8.19 12.15
CA HIS A 48 -3.98 9.11 12.80
C HIS A 48 -4.59 10.50 13.11
N LEU A 49 -5.73 10.83 12.51
CA LEU A 49 -6.47 12.07 12.75
C LEU A 49 -7.53 11.91 13.84
N ARG A 50 -7.85 10.68 14.28
CA ARG A 50 -8.80 10.48 15.38
C ARG A 50 -8.22 11.05 16.67
N PRO A 51 -9.01 11.82 17.44
CA PRO A 51 -8.58 12.40 18.71
C PRO A 51 -8.22 11.35 19.79
N ASP A 52 -8.58 10.08 19.57
CA ASP A 52 -8.23 8.94 20.43
C ASP A 52 -6.83 8.36 20.14
N PHE A 53 -6.07 8.91 19.19
CA PHE A 53 -4.71 8.46 18.91
C PHE A 53 -3.80 8.86 20.08
N SER A 54 -3.10 7.88 20.67
CA SER A 54 -2.24 8.10 21.84
C SER A 54 -1.25 9.25 21.65
N THR A 55 -0.82 9.50 20.41
CA THR A 55 0.11 10.59 20.09
C THR A 55 -0.53 11.97 20.24
N TYR A 56 -1.80 12.17 19.87
CA TYR A 56 -2.50 13.45 20.04
C TYR A 56 -2.75 13.77 21.51
N ILE A 57 -3.18 12.78 22.30
CA ILE A 57 -3.33 12.90 23.76
C ILE A 57 -1.97 13.21 24.41
N PHE A 58 -0.90 12.54 23.97
CA PHE A 58 0.46 12.79 24.47
C PHE A 58 0.92 14.21 24.16
N PHE A 59 0.76 14.69 22.92
CA PHE A 59 1.13 16.05 22.54
C PHE A 59 0.29 17.12 23.24
N CYS A 60 -1.02 16.91 23.38
CA CYS A 60 -1.90 17.84 24.09
C CYS A 60 -1.50 17.94 25.57
N LYS A 61 -1.18 16.80 26.21
CA LYS A 61 -0.73 16.75 27.61
C LYS A 61 0.67 17.34 27.84
N THR A 62 1.55 17.32 26.85
CA THR A 62 2.91 17.88 26.95
C THR A 62 2.99 19.37 26.61
N PHE A 63 2.12 19.89 25.74
CA PHE A 63 2.13 21.30 25.35
C PHE A 63 1.13 22.19 26.10
N THR A 64 0.11 21.62 26.75
CA THR A 64 -0.88 22.40 27.52
C THR A 64 -0.53 22.57 29.01
N SER A 65 0.69 22.20 29.42
CA SER A 65 1.16 22.30 30.81
C SER A 65 2.47 23.04 30.93
#